data_AF-A0A813Y0G4-F1
#
_entry.id   AF-A0A813Y0G4-F1
#
_cell.length_a   1.000
_cell.length_b   1.000
_cell.length_c   1.000
_cell.angle_alpha   90.00
_cell.angle_beta   90.00
_cell.angle_gamma   90.00
#
_symmetry.space_group_name_H-M   'P 1'
#
loop_
_entity.id
_entity.type
_entity.pdbx_description
1 polymer ?
#
loop_
_entity_poly.entity_id
_entity_poly.type
_entity_poly.pdbx_seq_one_letter_code
_entity_poly.pdbx_strand_id
1 'polypeptide(L)' 'MFIDPKPHSSKVKVGDGRDLEVMGIGNIKAKINSKDGSKSITIENVLYVPELSVNLISIGKLSSKGFRFKKFNH' A
#
# COMPACT_ATOMS: atom_id res chain seq x y z
N MET A 1 7.32 9.52 -0.52
CA MET A 1 8.45 9.01 -1.31
C MET A 1 8.94 7.72 -0.68
N PHE A 2 9.43 6.77 -1.48
CA PHE A 2 10.09 5.58 -0.96
C PHE A 2 11.37 5.98 -0.23
N ILE A 3 11.60 5.44 0.96
CA ILE A 3 12.80 5.75 1.76
C ILE A 3 13.98 4.84 1.40
N ASP A 4 13.70 3.65 0.88
CA ASP A 4 14.66 2.59 0.56
C ASP A 4 14.20 1.76 -0.65
N PRO A 5 13.97 2.40 -1.82
CA PRO A 5 13.54 1.68 -3.01
C PRO A 5 14.62 0.69 -3.45
N LYS A 6 14.22 -0.55 -3.71
CA LYS A 6 15.08 -1.60 -4.28
C LYS A 6 14.41 -2.24 -5.49
N PRO A 7 15.19 -2.63 -6.53
CA PRO A 7 14.67 -3.40 -7.65
C PRO A 7 14.00 -4.67 -7.16
N HIS A 8 12.83 -4.99 -7.70
CA HIS A 8 12.09 -6.20 -7.38
C HIS A 8 11.14 -6.50 -8.53
N SER A 9 11.24 -7.70 -9.09
CA SER A 9 10.40 -8.15 -10.19
C SER A 9 9.44 -9.22 -9.70
N SER A 10 8.15 -8.94 -9.84
CA SER A 10 7.04 -9.85 -9.56
C SER A 10 5.79 -9.35 -10.30
N LYS A 11 4.67 -10.06 -10.17
CA LYS A 11 3.40 -9.68 -10.81
C LYS A 11 2.29 -9.52 -9.79
N VAL A 12 1.37 -8.60 -10.06
CA VAL A 12 0.14 -8.44 -9.28
C VAL A 12 -1.08 -8.61 -10.19
N LYS A 13 -2.02 -9.46 -9.78
CA LYS A 13 -3.29 -9.63 -10.47
C LYS A 13 -4.28 -8.56 -10.01
N VAL A 14 -4.84 -7.81 -10.96
CA VAL A 14 -5.85 -6.76 -10.69
C VAL A 14 -7.26 -7.24 -11.02
N GLY A 15 -8.28 -6.47 -10.61
CA GLY A 15 -9.69 -6.90 -10.65
C GLY A 15 -10.25 -7.17 -12.05
N ASP A 16 -9.62 -6.66 -13.10
CA ASP A 16 -9.97 -6.95 -14.50
C ASP A 16 -9.26 -8.21 -15.06
N GLY A 17 -8.55 -8.95 -14.20
CA GLY A 17 -7.89 -10.22 -14.52
C GLY A 17 -6.46 -10.07 -15.06
N ARG A 18 -6.02 -8.85 -15.43
CA ARG A 18 -4.67 -8.60 -15.92
C ARG A 18 -3.62 -8.82 -14.84
N ASP A 19 -2.43 -9.20 -15.27
CA ASP A 19 -1.23 -9.23 -14.46
C ASP A 19 -0.39 -8.00 -14.79
N LEU A 20 -0.11 -7.16 -13.78
CA LEU A 20 0.74 -5.97 -13.91
C LEU A 20 2.14 -6.24 -13.37
N GLU A 21 3.16 -5.68 -14.02
CA GLU A 21 4.55 -5.84 -13.61
C GLU A 21 4.89 -4.96 -12.39
N VAL A 22 5.49 -5.59 -11.38
CA VAL A 22 6.12 -4.90 -10.26
C VAL A 22 7.57 -4.60 -10.65
N MET A 23 7.97 -3.34 -10.56
CA MET A 23 9.33 -2.90 -10.92
C MET A 23 10.23 -2.63 -9.71
N GLY A 24 9.64 -2.54 -8.51
CA GLY A 24 10.38 -2.28 -7.30
C GLY A 24 9.58 -2.53 -6.05
N ILE A 25 10.27 -2.51 -4.92
CA ILE A 25 9.68 -2.59 -3.60
C ILE A 25 10.42 -1.65 -2.65
N GLY A 26 9.74 -1.10 -1.66
CA GLY A 26 10.37 -0.31 -0.61
C GLY A 26 9.38 0.13 0.45
N ASN A 27 9.89 0.82 1.46
CA ASN A 27 9.09 1.36 2.55
C ASN A 27 8.70 2.81 2.24
N ILE A 28 7.52 3.21 2.72
CA ILE A 28 7.02 4.58 2.58
C ILE A 28 6.71 5.14 3.95
N LYS A 29 7.32 6.28 4.29
CA LYS A 29 6.86 7.10 5.42
C LYS A 29 5.64 7.91 4.99
N ALA A 30 4.53 7.73 5.69
CA ALA A 30 3.29 8.45 5.46
C ALA A 30 2.87 9.19 6.74
N LYS A 31 2.35 10.41 6.58
CA LYS A 31 1.75 11.17 7.66
C LYS A 31 0.24 11.04 7.55
N ILE A 32 -0.39 10.42 8.55
CA ILE A 32 -1.84 10.28 8.64
C ILE A 32 -2.36 11.36 9.57
N ASN A 33 -3.24 12.21 9.05
CA ASN A 33 -3.95 13.20 9.85
C ASN A 33 -5.28 12.60 10.32
N SER A 34 -5.55 12.72 11.61
CA SER A 34 -6.78 12.26 12.24
C SER A 34 -7.33 13.34 13.17
N LYS A 35 -8.55 13.15 13.70
CA LYS A 35 -9.13 14.08 14.68
C LYS A 35 -8.25 14.24 15.94
N ASP A 36 -7.51 13.20 16.30
CA ASP A 36 -6.62 13.17 17.47
C ASP A 36 -5.20 13.70 17.14
N GLY A 37 -5.03 14.35 16.00
CA GLY A 37 -3.76 14.88 15.51
C GLY A 37 -3.13 14.05 14.40
N SER A 38 -1.87 14.37 14.08
CA SER A 38 -1.14 13.72 13.00
C SER A 38 -0.19 12.64 13.53
N LYS A 39 -0.22 11.45 12.94
CA LYS A 39 0.72 10.36 13.23
C LYS A 39 1.57 10.05 12.00
N SER A 40 2.87 9.92 12.21
CA SER A 40 3.77 9.39 11.18
C SER A 40 3.78 7.86 11.29
N ILE A 41 3.54 7.19 10.17
CA ILE A 41 3.63 5.73 10.06
C ILE A 41 4.61 5.34 8.95
N THR A 42 5.11 4.12 9.03
CA THR A 42 5.85 3.48 7.94
C THR A 42 4.99 2.36 7.37
N ILE A 43 4.75 2.40 6.07
CA ILE A 43 4.13 1.30 5.33
C ILE A 43 5.27 0.49 4.73
N GLU A 44 5.40 -0.75 5.19
CA GLU A 44 6.51 -1.61 4.83
C GLU A 44 6.22 -2.44 3.57
N ASN A 45 7.27 -2.71 2.78
CA ASN A 45 7.23 -3.61 1.64
C ASN A 45 6.16 -3.23 0.59
N VAL A 46 6.08 -1.93 0.26
CA VAL A 46 5.16 -1.39 -0.76
C VAL A 46 5.71 -1.69 -2.15
N LEU A 47 4.87 -2.25 -3.01
CA LEU A 47 5.23 -2.56 -4.40
C LEU A 47 5.09 -1.32 -5.29
N TYR A 48 6.05 -1.11 -6.17
CA TYR A 48 6.01 -0.09 -7.20
C TYR A 48 5.54 -0.71 -8.53
N VAL A 49 4.36 -0.30 -8.98
CA VAL A 49 3.68 -0.81 -10.19
C VAL A 49 3.28 0.40 -11.04
N PRO A 50 4.08 0.80 -12.05
CA PRO A 50 3.84 2.05 -12.79
C PRO A 50 2.54 2.06 -13.59
N GLU A 51 2.04 0.89 -13.98
CA GLU A 51 0.78 0.76 -14.72
C GLU A 51 -0.46 1.08 -13.86
N LEU A 52 -0.33 1.10 -12.53
CA LEU A 52 -1.40 1.54 -11.66
C LEU A 52 -1.48 3.06 -11.63
N SER A 53 -2.61 3.60 -12.06
CA SER A 53 -2.90 5.03 -12.01
C SER A 53 -3.16 5.56 -10.59
N VAL A 54 -3.39 4.66 -9.62
CA VAL A 54 -3.67 4.99 -8.21
C VAL A 54 -2.95 4.03 -7.27
N ASN A 55 -2.74 4.49 -6.03
CA ASN A 55 -2.24 3.61 -4.98
C ASN A 55 -3.35 2.67 -4.50
N LEU A 56 -3.00 1.40 -4.30
CA LEU A 56 -3.92 0.39 -3.78
C LEU A 56 -3.44 -0.12 -2.43
N ILE A 57 -4.37 -0.26 -1.49
CA ILE A 57 -4.13 -0.87 -0.18
C ILE A 57 -5.07 -2.07 -0.04
N SER A 58 -4.49 -3.27 0.06
CA SER A 58 -5.26 -4.49 0.26
C SER A 58 -5.81 -4.57 1.68
N ILE A 59 -7.13 -4.45 1.82
CA ILE A 59 -7.85 -4.66 3.08
C ILE A 59 -7.61 -6.09 3.60
N GLY A 60 -7.59 -7.08 2.71
CA GLY A 60 -7.32 -8.48 3.08
C GLY A 60 -5.93 -8.66 3.68
N LYS A 61 -4.89 -8.06 3.08
CA LYS A 61 -3.51 -8.14 3.58
C LYS A 61 -3.33 -7.44 4.93
N LEU A 62 -4.01 -6.31 5.14
CA LEU A 62 -4.01 -5.62 6.42
C LEU A 62 -4.77 -6.44 7.48
N SER A 63 -5.92 -7.01 7.13
CA SER A 63 -6.68 -7.88 8.02
C SER A 63 -5.87 -9.11 8.45
N SER A 64 -5.13 -9.74 7.53
CA SER A 64 -4.24 -10.87 7.84
C SER A 64 -3.06 -10.50 8.75
N LYS A 65 -2.70 -9.21 8.81
CA LYS A 65 -1.71 -8.66 9.74
C LYS A 65 -2.31 -8.24 11.10
N GLY A 66 -3.61 -8.48 11.32
CA GLY A 66 -4.31 -8.14 12.57
C GLY A 66 -4.87 -6.72 12.63
N PHE A 67 -4.80 -5.94 11.54
CA PHE A 67 -5.43 -4.63 11.50
C PHE A 67 -6.95 -4.76 11.39
N ARG A 68 -7.68 -3.93 12.14
CA ARG A 68 -9.15 -3.91 12.15
C ARG A 68 -9.64 -2.68 11.40
N PHE A 69 -10.70 -2.87 10.62
CA PHE A 69 -11.36 -1.80 9.90
C PHE A 69 -12.67 -1.46 10.57
N LYS A 70 -12.92 -0.17 10.80
CA LYS A 70 -14.20 0.34 11.27
C LYS A 70 -14.78 1.22 10.19
N LYS A 71 -15.91 0.80 9.62
CA LYS A 71 -16.72 1.66 8.77
C LYS A 71 -17.40 2.68 9.67
N PHE A 72 -17.21 3.96 9.39
CA PHE A 72 -18.02 5.01 9.99
C PHE A 72 -19.21 5.23 9.05
N ASN A 73 -20.41 4.88 9.51
CA ASN A 73 -21.62 5.26 8.81
C ASN A 73 -21.88 6.73 9.11
N HIS A 74 -22.05 7.55 8.06
CA HIS A 74 -22.62 8.88 8.17
C HIS A 74 -24.14 8.78 8.22
#